data_AF-A0A3D0GK00-F1
#
_entry.id   AF-A0A3D0GK00-F1
#
_cell.length_a   1.000
_cell.length_b   1.000
_cell.length_c   1.000
_cell.angle_alpha   90.00
_cell.angle_beta   90.00
_cell.angle_gamma   90.00
#
_symmetry.space_group_name_H-M   'P 1'
#
loop_
_entity.id
_entity.type
_entity.pdbx_description
1 polymer ?
#
loop_
_entity_poly.entity_id
_entity_poly.type
_entity_poly.pdbx_seq_one_letter_code
_entity_poly.pdbx_strand_id
1 'polypeptide(L)'
;PTFGGITLLRRFWKICDANGKVDEVEGAGVVGETPTLKPGDYYDYSSAANFETPIGFMEGYYTFQILDQMGEFPNTCTVPIPRFTLAKPNALH
;
A
#
# COMPACT_ATOMS: atom_id res chain seq x y z
N PRO A 1 24.99 -0.65 12.76
CA PRO A 1 23.63 -0.54 13.31
C PRO A 1 22.77 -1.73 12.86
N THR A 2 22.15 -2.43 13.80
CA THR A 2 21.25 -3.57 13.52
C THR A 2 19.85 -3.03 13.23
N PHE A 3 19.15 -3.61 12.26
CA PHE A 3 17.77 -3.25 11.89
C PHE A 3 16.82 -3.46 13.08
N GLY A 4 16.03 -2.45 13.45
CA GLY A 4 15.06 -2.48 14.55
C GLY A 4 13.61 -2.66 14.11
N GLY A 5 13.28 -2.25 12.89
CA GLY A 5 11.93 -2.39 12.31
C GLY A 5 11.67 -1.39 11.19
N ILE A 6 10.41 -1.28 10.78
CA ILE A 6 9.91 -0.29 9.82
C ILE A 6 8.62 0.34 10.29
N THR A 7 8.40 1.62 9.98
CA THR A 7 7.11 2.30 10.20
C THR A 7 6.50 2.70 8.87
N LEU A 8 5.26 2.29 8.61
CA LEU A 8 4.54 2.72 7.41
C LEU A 8 4.20 4.20 7.54
N LEU A 9 4.76 5.03 6.65
CA LEU A 9 4.54 6.48 6.67
C LEU A 9 3.41 6.88 5.74
N ARG A 10 3.44 6.37 4.50
CA ARG A 10 2.56 6.82 3.41
C ARG A 10 2.23 5.67 2.47
N ARG A 11 1.12 5.83 1.76
CA ARG A 11 0.70 5.00 0.64
C ARG A 11 0.48 5.85 -0.59
N PHE A 12 0.82 5.30 -1.74
CA PHE A 12 0.38 5.79 -3.04
C PHE A 12 -0.33 4.65 -3.77
N TRP A 13 -1.47 4.96 -4.37
CA TRP A 13 -2.24 4.07 -5.21
C TRP A 13 -2.51 4.73 -6.54
N LYS A 14 -2.33 3.96 -7.62
CA LYS A 14 -2.86 4.22 -8.94
C LYS A 14 -3.96 3.21 -9.22
N ILE A 15 -5.16 3.72 -9.41
CA ILE A 15 -6.39 2.93 -9.60
C ILE A 15 -6.83 3.17 -11.03
N CYS A 16 -6.92 2.11 -11.84
CA CYS A 16 -7.33 2.22 -13.24
C CYS A 16 -8.55 1.36 -13.50
N ASP A 17 -9.58 1.96 -14.10
CA ASP A 17 -10.76 1.25 -14.56
C ASP A 17 -10.55 0.65 -15.97
N ALA A 18 -11.54 -0.11 -16.47
CA ALA A 18 -11.44 -0.78 -17.77
C ALA A 18 -11.50 0.19 -18.97
N ASN A 19 -12.01 1.40 -18.76
CA ASN A 19 -12.09 2.45 -19.78
C ASN A 19 -10.80 3.27 -19.84
N GLY A 20 -9.82 2.97 -18.98
CA GLY A 20 -8.56 3.70 -18.89
C GLY A 20 -8.64 4.97 -18.03
N LYS A 21 -9.73 5.19 -17.30
CA LYS A 21 -9.80 6.26 -16.29
C LYS A 21 -8.84 5.91 -15.16
N VAL A 22 -8.00 6.88 -14.77
CA VAL A 22 -7.00 6.72 -13.72
C VAL A 22 -7.30 7.68 -12.58
N ASP A 23 -7.38 7.14 -11.37
CA ASP A 23 -7.45 7.89 -10.11
C ASP A 23 -6.18 7.62 -9.29
N GLU A 24 -5.54 8.68 -8.80
CA GLU A 24 -4.37 8.59 -7.92
C GLU A 24 -4.76 8.96 -6.49
N VAL A 25 -4.40 8.11 -5.54
CA VAL A 25 -4.70 8.28 -4.12
C VAL A 25 -3.40 8.21 -3.33
N GLU A 26 -3.03 9.32 -2.71
CA GLU A 26 -1.88 9.40 -1.82
C GLU A 26 -2.29 9.88 -0.42
N GLY A 27 -1.68 9.33 0.62
CA GLY A 27 -1.93 9.81 1.97
C GLY A 27 -1.02 9.17 3.02
N ALA A 28 -1.06 9.76 4.23
CA ALA A 28 -0.38 9.21 5.39
C ALA A 28 -1.03 7.90 5.85
N GLY A 29 -0.20 6.95 6.25
CA GLY A 29 -0.64 5.70 6.85
C GLY A 29 -1.46 4.81 5.90
N VAL A 30 -2.19 3.87 6.50
CA VAL A 30 -3.23 3.03 5.93
C VAL A 30 -4.40 3.02 6.90
N VAL A 31 -5.64 3.17 6.41
CA VAL A 31 -6.87 3.18 7.25
C VAL A 31 -6.85 4.13 8.47
N GLY A 32 -6.02 5.19 8.43
CA GLY A 32 -5.85 6.14 9.54
C GLY A 32 -4.71 5.78 10.51
N GLU A 33 -3.98 4.70 10.25
CA GLU A 33 -2.91 4.18 11.11
C GLU A 33 -1.53 4.23 10.42
N THR A 34 -0.47 4.40 11.21
CA THR A 34 0.93 4.32 10.77
C THR A 34 1.63 3.18 11.53
N PRO A 35 1.36 1.91 11.18
CA PRO A 35 1.87 0.77 11.93
C PRO A 35 3.40 0.70 11.90
N THR A 36 3.99 0.29 13.02
CA THR A 36 5.41 -0.04 13.14
C THR A 36 5.57 -1.55 13.29
N LEU A 37 6.38 -2.15 12.43
CA LEU A 37 6.60 -3.58 12.31
C LEU A 37 8.04 -3.92 12.66
N LYS A 38 8.24 -4.83 13.62
CA LYS A 38 9.53 -5.46 13.90
C LYS A 38 9.73 -6.69 13.01
N PRO A 39 10.95 -7.24 12.92
CA PRO A 39 11.17 -8.51 12.24
C PRO A 39 10.21 -9.60 12.73
N GLY A 40 9.43 -10.18 11.81
CA GLY A 40 8.46 -11.24 12.10
C GLY A 40 7.04 -10.75 12.40
N ASP A 41 6.82 -9.44 12.54
CA ASP A 41 5.49 -8.87 12.70
C ASP A 41 4.73 -8.85 11.37
N TYR A 42 3.41 -8.94 11.47
CA TYR A 42 2.48 -8.79 10.36
C TYR A 42 1.42 -7.77 10.72
N TYR A 43 0.94 -7.04 9.71
CA TYR A 43 -0.16 -6.11 9.85
C TYR A 43 -1.10 -6.26 8.66
N ASP A 44 -2.35 -6.60 8.96
CA ASP A 44 -3.40 -6.81 7.99
C ASP A 44 -4.45 -5.72 8.13
N TYR A 45 -4.91 -5.19 7.00
CA TYR A 45 -6.01 -4.24 6.96
C TYR A 45 -6.85 -4.46 5.72
N SER A 46 -8.07 -3.93 5.73
CA SER A 46 -8.98 -3.96 4.57
C SER A 46 -9.44 -2.56 4.24
N SER A 47 -9.48 -2.24 2.94
CA SER A 47 -10.09 -1.01 2.41
C SER A 47 -10.88 -1.33 1.15
N ALA A 48 -11.62 -0.35 0.64
CA ALA A 48 -12.40 -0.48 -0.60
C ALA A 48 -11.95 0.55 -1.64
N ALA A 49 -12.09 0.19 -2.92
CA ALA A 49 -11.97 1.08 -4.05
C ALA A 49 -13.19 0.88 -4.95
N ASN A 50 -13.74 1.98 -5.48
CA ASN A 50 -14.90 1.95 -6.37
C ASN A 50 -14.44 2.14 -7.81
N PHE A 51 -14.94 1.31 -8.71
CA PHE A 51 -14.74 1.44 -10.16
C PHE A 51 -16.07 1.75 -10.83
N GLU A 52 -16.04 2.56 -11.88
CA GLU A 52 -17.20 2.76 -12.76
C GLU A 52 -17.46 1.53 -13.65
N THR A 53 -16.42 0.73 -13.89
CA THR A 53 -16.45 -0.50 -14.69
C THR A 53 -16.50 -1.76 -13.81
N PRO A 54 -16.99 -2.90 -14.34
CA PRO A 54 -17.04 -4.16 -13.59
C PRO A 54 -15.66 -4.82 -13.36
N ILE A 55 -14.62 -4.31 -14.02
CA ILE A 55 -13.23 -4.72 -13.90
C ILE A 55 -12.32 -3.50 -13.84
N GLY A 56 -11.23 -3.60 -13.09
CA GLY A 56 -10.16 -2.61 -13.04
C GLY A 56 -8.90 -3.21 -12.40
N PHE A 57 -7.86 -2.41 -12.22
CA PHE A 57 -6.68 -2.81 -11.50
C PHE A 57 -6.20 -1.71 -10.55
N MET A 58 -5.45 -2.13 -9.53
CA MET A 58 -4.76 -1.24 -8.62
C MET A 58 -3.28 -1.61 -8.59
N GLU A 59 -2.42 -0.61 -8.51
CA GLU A 59 -0.99 -0.75 -8.29
C GLU A 59 -0.49 0.44 -7.46
N GLY A 60 0.69 0.35 -6.87
CA GLY A 60 1.16 1.44 -6.03
C GLY A 60 2.42 1.13 -5.27
N TYR A 61 2.60 1.80 -4.14
CA TYR A 61 3.68 1.53 -3.21
C TYR A 61 3.39 2.09 -1.82
N TYR A 62 4.08 1.53 -0.83
CA TYR A 62 4.18 2.12 0.50
C TYR A 62 5.55 2.76 0.67
N THR A 63 5.59 3.89 1.39
CA THR A 63 6.83 4.46 1.90
C THR A 63 6.96 4.10 3.36
N PHE A 64 8.06 3.45 3.72
CA PHE A 64 8.41 3.10 5.08
C PHE A 64 9.59 3.93 5.56
N GLN A 65 9.56 4.28 6.84
CA GLN A 65 10.76 4.64 7.59
C GLN A 65 11.43 3.37 8.07
N ILE A 66 12.75 3.29 7.93
CA ILE A 66 13.55 2.23 8.57
C ILE A 66 13.92 2.71 9.97
N LEU A 67 13.93 1.80 10.94
CA LEU A 67 14.32 2.06 12.32
C LEU A 67 15.57 1.25 12.65
N ASP A 68 16.51 1.82 13.41
CA ASP A 68 17.51 1.04 14.12
C ASP A 68 16.97 0.52 15.46
N GLN A 69 17.82 -0.18 16.23
CA GLN A 69 17.46 -0.72 17.55
C GLN A 69 17.11 0.35 18.60
N MET A 70 17.57 1.58 18.43
CA MET A 70 17.26 2.70 19.33
C MET A 70 15.99 3.44 18.89
N GLY A 71 15.41 3.08 17.74
CA GLY A 71 14.29 3.79 17.13
C GLY A 71 14.71 5.11 16.50
N GLU A 72 16.02 5.33 16.31
CA GLU A 72 16.56 6.51 15.67
C GLU A 72 16.75 6.24 14.16
N PHE A 73 16.54 7.27 13.34
CA PHE A 73 16.36 7.16 11.89
C PHE A 73 17.61 6.68 11.13
N PRO A 74 17.49 5.64 10.28
CA PRO A 74 18.38 5.45 9.14
C PRO A 74 17.53 5.28 7.88
N ASN A 75 17.17 6.37 7.21
CA ASN A 75 16.57 6.40 5.87
C ASN A 75 15.11 5.92 5.73
N THR A 76 14.57 6.14 4.53
CA THR A 76 13.28 5.62 4.07
C THR A 76 13.49 4.59 2.96
N CYS A 77 12.52 3.71 2.78
CA CYS A 77 12.44 2.83 1.61
C CYS A 77 11.04 2.82 1.03
N THR A 78 10.96 2.50 -0.25
CA THR A 78 9.69 2.32 -0.97
C THR A 78 9.50 0.86 -1.30
N VAL A 79 8.34 0.31 -0.95
CA VAL A 79 7.98 -1.08 -1.22
C VAL A 79 6.85 -1.07 -2.26
N PRO A 80 7.09 -1.61 -3.48
CA PRO A 80 6.07 -1.63 -4.52
C PRO A 80 4.95 -2.59 -4.17
N ILE A 81 3.73 -2.19 -4.49
CA ILE A 81 2.55 -3.04 -4.49
C ILE A 81 2.32 -3.48 -5.93
N PRO A 82 2.53 -4.77 -6.24
CA PRO A 82 2.31 -5.29 -7.59
C PRO A 82 0.87 -5.04 -8.03
N ARG A 83 0.69 -4.88 -9.34
CA ARG A 83 -0.63 -4.75 -9.93
C ARG A 83 -1.48 -5.97 -9.62
N PHE A 84 -2.69 -5.74 -9.14
CA PHE A 84 -3.73 -6.77 -9.01
C PHE A 84 -5.06 -6.29 -9.60
N THR A 85 -5.84 -7.24 -10.11
CA THR A 85 -7.13 -6.98 -10.76
C THR A 85 -8.26 -7.09 -9.74
N LEU A 86 -9.19 -6.16 -9.82
CA LEU A 86 -10.47 -6.23 -9.12
C LEU A 86 -11.56 -6.44 -10.18
N ALA A 87 -12.31 -7.52 -10.04
CA ALA A 87 -13.36 -7.90 -10.96
C ALA A 87 -14.61 -8.29 -10.18
N LYS A 88 -15.78 -7.82 -10.62
CA LYS A 88 -17.05 -8.38 -10.14
C LYS A 88 -17.10 -9.88 -10.48
N PRO A 89 -17.71 -10.73 -9.64
CA PRO A 89 -17.95 -12.12 -9.98
C PRO A 89 -18.60 -12.23 -11.38
N ASN A 90 -18.10 -13.16 -12.20
CA ASN A 90 -18.52 -13.40 -13.59
C ASN A 90 -18.18 -12.28 -14.60
N ALA A 91 -17.29 -11.34 -14.28
CA ALA A 91 -16.82 -10.33 -15.24
C ALA A 91 -15.73 -10.84 -16.21
N LEU A 92 -15.16 -12.02 -15.94
CA LEU A 92 -14.20 -12.71 -16.80
C LEU A 92 -14.81 -14.04 -17.26
N HIS A 93 -14.73 -14.34 -18.55
CA HIS A 93 -15.25 -15.55 -19.19
C HIS A 93 -14.12 -16.54 -19.50
#